data_AF-A0A8T3YKI9-F1
#
_entry.id   AF-A0A8T3YKI9-F1
#
_cell.length_a   1.000
_cell.length_b   1.000
_cell.length_c   1.000
_cell.angle_alpha   90.00
_cell.angle_beta   90.00
_cell.angle_gamma   90.00
#
_symmetry.space_group_name_H-M   'P 1'
#
loop_
_entity.id
_entity.type
_entity.pdbx_description
1 polymer ?
#
loop_
_entity_poly.entity_id
_entity_poly.type
_entity_poly.pdbx_seq_one_letter_code
_entity_poly.pdbx_strand_id
1 'polypeptide(L)'
;MECPKCGGGCLLSEEDLVQLLPDREAVRAVVKALYVCRACAEKFSRLFVEDLARRKRPQESRASPAAAAPSPAKDEAEIAEGLKFF
;
A
#
# COMPACT_ATOMS: atom_id res chain seq x y z
N MET A 1 -5.31 3.09 -7.21
CA MET A 1 -5.77 2.72 -8.56
C MET A 1 -7.03 3.51 -8.86
N GLU A 2 -7.07 4.18 -10.00
CA GLU A 2 -8.17 5.08 -10.40
C GLU A 2 -9.01 4.44 -11.51
N CYS A 3 -10.31 4.74 -11.51
CA CYS A 3 -11.25 4.27 -12.51
C CYS A 3 -10.96 4.95 -13.84
N PRO A 4 -10.78 4.20 -14.95
CA PRO A 4 -10.49 4.80 -16.25
C PRO A 4 -11.64 5.63 -16.81
N LYS A 5 -12.86 5.47 -16.28
CA LYS A 5 -14.05 6.17 -16.75
C LYS A 5 -14.31 7.50 -16.03
N CYS A 6 -14.15 7.52 -14.70
CA CYS A 6 -14.53 8.68 -13.88
C CYS A 6 -13.41 9.21 -12.98
N GLY A 7 -12.22 8.61 -13.01
CA GLY A 7 -11.10 8.97 -12.12
C GLY A 7 -11.31 8.59 -10.65
N GLY A 8 -12.49 8.06 -10.28
CA GLY A 8 -12.79 7.70 -8.89
C GLY A 8 -11.95 6.53 -8.37
N GLY A 9 -11.86 6.41 -7.05
CA GLY A 9 -11.13 5.32 -6.39
C GLY A 9 -11.71 3.93 -6.72
N CYS A 10 -10.82 2.96 -6.92
CA CYS A 10 -11.18 1.58 -7.22
C CYS A 10 -10.77 0.61 -6.12
N LEU A 11 -11.61 -0.41 -5.92
CA LEU A 11 -11.31 -1.58 -5.11
C LEU A 11 -11.00 -2.77 -5.99
N LEU A 12 -10.09 -3.62 -5.52
CA LEU A 12 -9.91 -4.95 -6.05
C LEU A 12 -11.07 -5.83 -5.60
N SER A 13 -11.71 -6.53 -6.54
CA SER A 13 -12.83 -7.42 -6.28
C SER A 13 -12.44 -8.88 -6.37
N GLU A 14 -11.66 -9.25 -7.39
CA GLU A 14 -11.29 -10.63 -7.67
C GLU A 14 -9.94 -10.67 -8.38
N GLU A 15 -9.18 -11.74 -8.14
CA GLU A 15 -7.90 -12.02 -8.79
C GLU A 15 -7.91 -13.45 -9.29
N ASP A 16 -7.73 -13.62 -10.60
CA ASP A 16 -7.68 -14.91 -11.27
C ASP A 16 -6.30 -15.15 -11.88
N LEU A 17 -5.72 -16.31 -11.60
CA LEU A 17 -4.55 -16.80 -12.32
C LEU A 17 -5.03 -17.34 -13.69
N VAL A 18 -4.68 -16.64 -14.77
CA VAL A 18 -5.13 -16.98 -16.12
C VAL A 18 -4.22 -18.02 -16.75
N GLN A 19 -2.90 -17.83 -16.65
CA GLN A 19 -1.96 -18.67 -17.37
C GLN A 19 -0.59 -18.67 -16.68
N LEU A 20 0.05 -19.85 -16.66
CA LEU A 20 1.46 -19.98 -16.37
C LEU A 20 2.22 -20.12 -17.69
N LEU A 21 3.20 -19.24 -17.90
CA LEU A 21 4.12 -19.24 -19.02
C LEU A 21 5.44 -19.83 -18.52
N PRO A 22 5.71 -21.12 -18.80
CA PRO A 22 7.00 -21.71 -18.53
C PRO A 22 8.00 -21.18 -19.56
N ASP A 23 8.88 -20.29 -19.13
CA ASP A 23 10.10 -19.92 -19.85
C ASP A 23 11.25 -20.83 -19.39
N ARG A 24 12.25 -21.07 -20.24
CA ARG A 24 13.34 -22.00 -19.92
C ARG A 24 14.12 -21.64 -18.64
N GLU A 25 14.04 -20.39 -18.20
CA GLU A 25 14.79 -19.85 -17.06
C GLU A 25 13.88 -19.33 -15.93
N ALA A 26 12.59 -19.10 -16.18
CA ALA A 26 11.67 -18.52 -15.20
C ALA A 26 10.21 -18.91 -15.49
N VAL A 27 9.38 -18.96 -14.43
CA VAL A 27 7.93 -19.13 -14.57
C VAL A 27 7.27 -17.77 -14.44
N ARG A 28 6.58 -17.31 -15.48
CA ARG A 28 5.77 -16.10 -15.44
C ARG A 28 4.30 -16.45 -15.26
N ALA A 29 3.60 -15.76 -14.38
CA ALA A 29 2.18 -15.89 -14.15
C ALA A 29 1.44 -14.71 -14.77
N VAL A 30 0.44 -14.97 -15.59
CA VAL A 30 -0.51 -13.96 -16.07
C VAL A 30 -1.68 -13.95 -15.10
N VAL A 31 -1.86 -12.84 -14.40
CA VAL A 31 -2.94 -12.63 -13.41
C VAL A 31 -3.91 -11.60 -13.95
N LYS A 32 -5.20 -11.91 -13.92
CA LYS A 32 -6.28 -10.97 -14.22
C LYS A 32 -6.88 -10.48 -12.92
N ALA A 33 -6.77 -9.19 -12.66
CA ALA A 33 -7.41 -8.55 -11.52
C ALA A 33 -8.65 -7.80 -11.99
N LEU A 34 -9.78 -8.05 -11.35
CA LEU A 34 -11.03 -7.34 -11.54
C LEU A 34 -11.18 -6.24 -10.49
N TYR A 35 -11.41 -5.03 -10.95
CA TYR A 35 -11.62 -3.85 -10.13
C TYR A 35 -13.04 -3.34 -10.26
N VAL A 36 -13.56 -2.79 -9.17
CA VAL A 36 -14.86 -2.13 -9.11
C VAL A 36 -14.65 -0.69 -8.66
N CYS A 37 -15.15 0.26 -9.43
CA CYS A 37 -15.13 1.66 -9.04
C CYS A 37 -16.15 1.93 -7.93
N ARG A 38 -15.72 2.63 -6.86
CA ARG A 38 -16.64 3.04 -5.78
C ARG A 38 -17.58 4.17 -6.19
N ALA A 39 -17.19 4.99 -7.17
CA ALA A 39 -17.93 6.19 -7.55
C ALA A 39 -19.02 5.90 -8.60
N CYS A 40 -18.70 5.14 -9.65
CA CYS A 40 -19.64 4.85 -10.75
C CYS A 40 -20.07 3.38 -10.83
N ALA A 41 -19.63 2.53 -9.90
CA ALA A 41 -19.89 1.08 -9.88
C ALA A 41 -19.42 0.30 -11.12
N GLU A 42 -18.65 0.93 -12.02
CA GLU A 42 -18.10 0.26 -13.20
C GLU A 42 -17.12 -0.85 -12.79
N LYS A 43 -17.22 -1.99 -13.47
CA LYS A 43 -16.27 -3.09 -13.34
C LYS A 43 -15.29 -3.09 -14.51
N PHE A 44 -14.01 -3.26 -14.25
CA PHE A 44 -13.00 -3.39 -15.30
C PHE A 44 -11.86 -4.30 -14.85
N SER A 45 -11.21 -4.98 -15.80
CA SER A 45 -10.07 -5.86 -15.51
C SER A 45 -8.75 -5.26 -15.95
N ARG A 46 -7.67 -5.58 -15.24
CA ARG A 46 -6.30 -5.39 -15.71
C ARG A 46 -5.56 -6.72 -15.68
N LEU A 47 -4.69 -6.91 -16.66
CA LEU A 47 -3.79 -8.05 -16.73
C LEU A 47 -2.42 -7.63 -16.22
N PHE A 48 -1.86 -8.45 -15.34
CA PHE A 48 -0.51 -8.32 -14.83
C PHE A 48 0.28 -9.56 -15.22
N VAL A 49 1.56 -9.36 -15.54
CA VAL A 49 2.50 -10.46 -15.73
C VAL A 49 3.46 -10.42 -14.56
N GLU A 50 3.47 -11.48 -13.76
CA GLU A 50 4.29 -11.59 -12.57
C GLU A 50 5.37 -12.65 -12.77
N ASP A 51 6.62 -12.29 -12.50
CA ASP A 51 7.75 -13.21 -12.55
C ASP A 51 7.89 -13.94 -11.21
N LEU A 52 7.55 -15.23 -11.18
CA LEU A 52 7.55 -16.04 -9.96
C LEU A 52 8.98 -16.40 -9.50
N ALA A 53 9.98 -16.31 -10.37
CA ALA A 53 11.36 -16.63 -10.02
C ALA A 53 11.96 -15.63 -9.02
N ARG A 54 11.44 -14.39 -8.96
CA ARG A 54 11.95 -13.32 -8.09
C ARG A 54 11.32 -13.30 -6.69
N ARG A 55 10.25 -14.06 -6.43
CA ARG A 55 9.47 -14.02 -5.17
C ARG A 55 10.11 -14.75 -3.98
N LYS A 56 11.42 -15.02 -3.97
CA LYS A 56 12.11 -15.66 -2.83
C LYS A 56 12.43 -14.72 -1.64
N ARG A 57 11.90 -13.49 -1.59
CA ARG A 57 11.92 -12.67 -0.37
C ARG A 57 10.54 -12.04 -0.12
N PRO A 58 9.81 -12.45 0.93
CA PRO A 58 8.65 -11.70 1.39
C PRO A 58 9.15 -10.37 1.99
N GLN A 59 8.92 -9.27 1.28
CA GLN A 59 9.21 -7.93 1.79
C GLN A 59 8.01 -7.48 2.63
N GLU A 60 7.97 -7.95 3.87
CA GLU A 60 7.22 -7.30 4.94
C GLU A 60 7.98 -6.02 5.32
N SER A 61 7.51 -4.87 4.83
CA SER A 61 7.89 -3.57 5.39
C SER A 61 6.73 -2.60 5.23
N ARG A 62 5.82 -2.64 6.20
CA ARG A 62 5.00 -1.47 6.53
C ARG A 62 5.96 -0.36 6.94
N ALA A 63 6.23 0.58 6.03
CA ALA A 63 6.75 1.89 6.40
C ALA A 63 5.61 2.89 6.23
N SER A 64 4.87 3.13 7.32
CA SER A 64 4.00 4.30 7.45
C SER A 64 4.84 5.57 7.34
N PRO A 65 4.49 6.56 6.51
CA PRO A 65 5.09 7.88 6.60
C PRO A 65 4.37 8.66 7.70
N ALA A 66 4.94 8.70 8.90
CA ALA A 66 4.53 9.68 9.90
C ALA A 66 5.23 11.01 9.58
N ALA A 67 4.40 12.01 9.32
CA ALA A 67 4.72 13.33 8.84
C ALA A 67 5.72 14.09 9.72
N ALA A 68 6.56 14.89 9.06
CA ALA A 68 7.27 16.00 9.63
C ALA A 68 6.30 17.08 10.18
N ALA A 69 6.66 17.69 11.31
CA ALA A 69 6.73 19.15 11.56
C ALA A 69 6.93 19.40 13.08
N PRO A 70 7.23 20.63 13.56
CA PRO A 70 8.59 21.17 13.71
C PRO A 70 8.92 21.58 15.18
N SER A 71 10.20 21.68 15.52
CA SER A 71 10.69 22.51 16.66
C SER A 71 10.43 24.01 16.36
N PRO A 72 10.51 25.01 17.28
CA PRO A 72 11.31 25.07 18.53
C PRO A 72 10.73 25.89 19.72
N ALA A 73 11.28 25.72 20.93
CA ALA A 73 11.42 26.74 22.01
C ALA A 73 12.11 26.07 23.21
N LYS A 74 13.38 26.37 23.51
CA LYS A 74 13.91 27.48 24.33
C LYS A 74 13.61 27.37 25.83
N ASP A 75 14.73 27.30 26.54
CA ASP A 75 15.08 27.86 27.84
C ASP A 75 14.76 27.11 29.13
N GLU A 76 15.87 26.81 29.80
CA GLU A 76 16.10 26.41 31.18
C GLU A 76 15.51 27.40 32.21
N ALA A 77 15.03 26.85 33.33
CA ALA A 77 15.10 27.36 34.70
C ALA A 77 14.16 26.47 35.53
N GLU A 78 14.64 25.50 36.31
CA GLU A 78 15.10 25.70 37.69
C GLU A 78 14.20 26.67 38.47
N ILE A 79 13.50 26.14 39.49
CA ILE A 79 12.94 26.74 40.73
C ILE A 79 11.86 25.74 41.16
N ALA A 80 12.20 24.75 41.98
CA ALA A 80 12.20 24.80 43.44
C ALA A 80 10.92 24.18 44.02
N GLU A 81 11.17 23.21 44.90
CA GLU A 81 10.47 23.03 46.17
C GLU A 81 8.94 23.21 46.20
N GLY A 82 8.26 22.10 46.49
CA GLY A 82 7.59 22.08 47.78
C GLY A 82 6.10 21.76 47.80
N LEU A 83 5.83 20.68 48.53
CA LEU A 83 4.73 20.53 49.49
C LEU A 83 3.29 20.27 49.00
N LYS A 84 2.88 19.04 49.38
CA LYS A 84 1.68 18.68 50.16
C LYS A 84 0.33 18.64 49.46
N PHE A 85 -0.16 17.40 49.34
CA PHE A 85 -1.39 16.89 49.96
C PHE A 85 -2.44 17.95 50.31
N PHE A 86 -3.58 17.87 49.61
CA PHE A 86 -4.90 17.79 50.23
C PHE A 86 -5.77 16.82 49.44
#